data_AF-A0A0Q5FK28-F1
#
_entry.id   AF-A0A0Q5FK28-F1
#
_cell.length_a   1.000
_cell.length_b   1.000
_cell.length_c   1.000
_cell.angle_alpha   90.00
_cell.angle_beta   90.00
_cell.angle_gamma   90.00
#
_symmetry.space_group_name_H-M   'P 1'
#
loop_
_entity.id
_entity.type
_entity.pdbx_description
1 polymer ?
#
loop_
_entity_poly.entity_id
_entity_poly.type
_entity_poly.pdbx_seq_one_letter_code
_entity_poly.pdbx_strand_id
1 'polypeptide(L)'
;MTNPIADPGHGHSPAAWTAVIIMLAGFTIGTLAFCLAEFSPVWVALIWVGAAIVPIGALVGWLLAKAGYGVKGPKYSPKAH
;
A
#
# COMPACT_ATOMS: atom_id res chain seq x y z
N MET A 1 1.13 17.77 -27.41
CA MET A 1 2.25 16.82 -27.54
C MET A 1 2.36 16.04 -26.24
N THR A 2 1.98 14.76 -26.22
CA THR A 2 2.16 13.88 -25.06
C THR A 2 3.63 13.46 -25.03
N ASN A 3 4.40 13.95 -24.05
CA ASN A 3 5.77 13.46 -23.82
C ASN A 3 5.67 12.01 -23.32
N PRO A 4 6.08 10.98 -24.10
CA PRO A 4 5.95 9.58 -23.68
C PRO A 4 6.82 9.25 -22.46
N ILE A 5 7.88 10.04 -22.23
CA ILE A 5 8.77 9.97 -21.06
C ILE A 5 8.13 10.56 -19.80
N ALA A 6 7.16 11.47 -19.96
CA ALA A 6 6.51 12.18 -18.87
C ALA A 6 5.15 11.57 -18.47
N ASP A 7 4.76 10.42 -19.03
CA ASP A 7 3.65 9.62 -18.50
C ASP A 7 4.19 8.90 -17.25
N PRO A 8 3.89 9.38 -16.02
CA PRO A 8 4.38 8.77 -14.80
C PRO A 8 3.55 7.51 -14.61
N GLY A 9 3.94 6.45 -15.31
CA GLY A 9 3.14 5.26 -15.53
C GLY A 9 2.39 4.83 -14.28
N HIS A 10 1.06 4.86 -14.35
CA HIS A 10 0.00 4.15 -13.60
C HIS A 10 0.19 3.75 -12.10
N GLY A 11 1.23 4.19 -11.41
CA GLY A 11 1.59 3.77 -10.04
C GLY A 11 2.15 4.90 -9.15
N HIS A 12 2.32 6.11 -9.66
CA HIS A 12 2.87 7.24 -8.90
C HIS A 12 1.86 8.02 -8.05
N SER A 13 0.59 7.60 -7.97
CA SER A 13 -0.41 8.35 -7.19
C SER A 13 -0.27 8.16 -5.68
N PRO A 14 -0.66 9.16 -4.86
CA PRO A 14 -0.72 9.04 -3.40
C PRO A 14 -1.56 7.84 -2.93
N ALA A 15 -2.67 7.54 -3.62
CA ALA A 15 -3.50 6.38 -3.30
C ALA A 15 -2.75 5.05 -3.45
N ALA A 16 -1.97 4.90 -4.53
CA ALA A 16 -1.19 3.70 -4.80
C ALA A 16 -0.07 3.50 -3.76
N TRP A 17 0.72 4.55 -3.51
CA TRP A 17 1.81 4.47 -2.53
C TRP A 17 1.32 4.27 -1.10
N THR A 18 0.19 4.88 -0.72
CA THR A 18 -0.41 4.64 0.59
C THR A 18 -0.81 3.17 0.75
N ALA A 19 -1.46 2.59 -0.26
CA ALA A 19 -1.84 1.19 -0.24
C ALA A 19 -0.61 0.27 -0.10
N VAL A 20 0.44 0.53 -0.88
CA VAL A 20 1.69 -0.24 -0.87
C VAL A 20 2.38 -0.16 0.49
N ILE A 21 2.52 1.03 1.08
CA ILE A 21 3.17 1.18 2.40
C ILE A 21 2.42 0.39 3.48
N ILE A 22 1.09 0.47 3.51
CA ILE A 22 0.28 -0.26 4.49
C ILE A 22 0.45 -1.77 4.29
N MET A 23 0.39 -2.25 3.04
CA MET A 23 0.57 -3.67 2.73
C MET A 23 1.97 -4.16 3.07
N LEU A 24 3.01 -3.38 2.77
CA LEU A 24 4.39 -3.71 3.15
C LEU A 24 4.56 -3.75 4.67
N ALA A 25 3.98 -2.81 5.41
CA ALA A 25 4.02 -2.83 6.87
C ALA A 25 3.35 -4.10 7.42
N GLY A 26 2.16 -4.45 6.92
CA GLY A 26 1.46 -5.69 7.31
C GLY A 26 2.28 -6.95 6.99
N PHE A 27 2.88 -6.99 5.80
CA PHE A 27 3.73 -8.11 5.38
C PHE A 27 5.00 -8.21 6.23
N THR A 28 5.70 -7.10 6.49
CA THR A 28 6.87 -7.06 7.36
C THR A 28 6.54 -7.53 8.78
N ILE A 29 5.42 -7.08 9.35
CA ILE A 29 4.95 -7.55 10.67
C ILE A 29 4.68 -9.05 10.63
N GLY A 30 3.97 -9.54 9.62
CA GLY A 30 3.65 -10.96 9.46
C GLY A 30 4.90 -11.84 9.31
N THR A 31 5.88 -11.42 8.48
CA THR A 31 7.15 -12.13 8.30
C THR A 31 7.97 -12.14 9.58
N LEU A 32 8.12 -10.99 10.25
CA LEU A 32 8.85 -10.92 11.52
C LEU A 32 8.20 -11.80 12.59
N ALA A 33 6.88 -11.76 12.69
CA ALA A 33 6.11 -12.58 13.61
C ALA A 33 6.25 -14.08 13.31
N PHE A 34 6.26 -14.45 12.03
CA PHE A 34 6.50 -15.84 11.62
C PHE A 34 7.89 -16.32 12.04
N CYS A 35 8.94 -15.52 11.82
CA CYS A 35 10.31 -15.85 12.25
C CYS A 35 10.45 -16.01 13.77
N LEU A 36 9.60 -15.35 14.56
CA LEU A 36 9.66 -15.38 16.01
C LEU A 36 8.62 -16.31 16.65
N ALA A 37 7.82 -17.01 15.84
CA ALA A 37 6.70 -17.84 16.28
C ALA A 37 7.08 -18.92 17.32
N GLU A 38 8.31 -19.41 17.28
CA GLU A 38 8.83 -20.42 18.21
C GLU A 38 9.07 -19.89 19.63
N PHE A 39 9.31 -18.60 19.81
CA PHE A 39 9.68 -18.03 21.12
C PHE A 39 8.48 -17.77 22.03
N SER A 40 7.28 -17.57 21.48
CA SER A 40 6.08 -17.26 22.25
C SER A 40 4.79 -17.38 21.42
N PRO A 41 3.67 -17.84 22.01
CA PRO A 41 2.36 -17.86 21.34
C PRO A 41 1.87 -16.49 20.85
N VAL A 42 2.35 -15.39 21.46
CA VAL A 42 1.98 -14.02 21.06
C VAL A 42 2.37 -13.74 19.62
N TRP A 43 3.48 -14.30 19.14
CA TRP A 43 3.93 -14.14 17.76
C TRP A 43 2.98 -14.76 16.74
N VAL A 44 2.32 -15.87 17.08
CA VAL A 44 1.32 -16.50 16.21
C VAL A 44 0.11 -15.57 16.01
N ALA A 45 -0.32 -14.86 17.05
CA ALA A 45 -1.39 -13.87 16.93
C ALA A 45 -0.98 -12.72 15.99
N LEU A 46 0.27 -12.26 16.05
CA LEU A 46 0.78 -11.18 15.20
C LEU A 46 0.85 -11.55 13.71
N ILE A 47 0.99 -12.83 13.36
CA ILE A 47 0.89 -13.29 11.96
C ILE A 47 -0.48 -12.93 11.39
N TRP A 48 -1.55 -13.20 12.13
CA TRP A 48 -2.92 -12.89 11.70
C TRP A 48 -3.19 -11.39 11.66
N VAL A 49 -2.61 -10.62 12.60
CA VAL A 49 -2.66 -9.16 12.56
C VAL A 49 -1.97 -8.63 11.30
N GLY A 50 -0.75 -9.09 10.99
CA GLY A 50 -0.03 -8.73 9.77
C GLY A 50 -0.81 -9.09 8.50
N ALA A 51 -1.39 -10.30 8.47
CA ALA A 51 -2.23 -10.76 7.36
C ALA A 51 -3.50 -9.90 7.17
N ALA A 52 -4.13 -9.44 8.25
CA ALA A 52 -5.31 -8.57 8.19
C ALA A 52 -4.98 -7.15 7.71
N ILE A 53 -3.77 -6.64 7.96
CA ILE A 53 -3.34 -5.31 7.51
C ILE A 53 -3.24 -5.25 5.97
N VAL A 54 -2.89 -6.34 5.29
CA VAL A 54 -2.75 -6.37 3.82
C VAL A 54 -4.05 -5.99 3.09
N PRO A 55 -5.20 -6.66 3.31
CA PRO A 55 -6.45 -6.25 2.67
C PRO A 55 -6.93 -4.86 3.13
N ILE A 56 -6.58 -4.42 4.36
CA ILE A 56 -6.84 -3.04 4.81
C ILE A 56 -6.09 -2.05 3.92
N GLY A 57 -4.82 -2.31 3.58
CA GLY A 57 -4.05 -1.46 2.68
C GLY A 57 -4.69 -1.33 1.29
N ALA A 58 -5.19 -2.43 0.74
CA ALA A 58 -5.94 -2.42 -0.52
C ALA A 58 -7.24 -1.58 -0.41
N LEU A 59 -7.99 -1.75 0.68
CA LEU A 59 -9.21 -0.99 0.94
C LEU A 59 -8.93 0.52 1.07
N VAL A 60 -7.89 0.92 1.80
CA VAL A 60 -7.47 2.31 1.94
C VAL A 60 -7.08 2.90 0.57
N GLY A 61 -6.30 2.16 -0.22
CA GLY A 61 -5.95 2.57 -1.59
C GLY A 61 -7.18 2.81 -2.46
N TRP A 62 -8.16 1.91 -2.40
CA TRP A 62 -9.41 2.05 -3.14
C TRP A 62 -10.24 3.26 -2.69
N LEU A 63 -10.35 3.50 -1.38
CA LEU A 63 -11.04 4.67 -0.84
C LEU A 63 -10.36 5.98 -1.26
N LEU A 64 -9.03 6.03 -1.22
CA LEU A 64 -8.26 7.21 -1.64
C LEU A 64 -8.37 7.45 -3.15
N ALA A 65 -8.37 6.39 -3.95
CA ALA A 65 -8.61 6.49 -5.38
C ALA A 65 -9.99 7.13 -5.67
N LYS A 66 -11.04 6.65 -4.97
CA LYS A 66 -12.39 7.25 -5.05
C LYS A 66 -12.45 8.69 -4.55
N ALA A 67 -11.65 9.04 -3.54
CA ALA A 67 -11.56 10.40 -3.02
C ALA A 67 -10.82 11.38 -3.96
N GLY A 68 -10.29 10.88 -5.09
CA GLY A 68 -9.63 11.67 -6.13
C GLY A 68 -8.11 11.73 -6.03
N TYR A 69 -7.49 10.93 -5.15
CA TYR A 69 -6.03 10.83 -5.00
C TYR A 69 -5.41 9.71 -5.85
N GLY A 70 -6.19 9.07 -6.71
CA GLY A 70 -5.70 8.10 -7.70
C GLY A 70 -5.00 8.79 -8.88
N VAL A 71 -4.30 8.01 -9.70
CA VAL A 71 -3.56 8.50 -10.89
C VAL A 71 -4.40 9.31 -11.88
N LYS A 72 -5.72 9.07 -11.93
CA LYS A 72 -6.69 9.77 -12.79
C LYS A 72 -7.62 10.69 -11.99
N GLY A 73 -7.30 10.92 -10.72
CA GLY A 73 -8.17 11.65 -9.80
C GLY A 73 -8.00 13.17 -9.93
N PRO A 74 -9.08 13.94 -9.73
CA PRO A 74 -9.05 15.41 -9.89
C PRO A 74 -8.16 16.13 -8.86
N LYS A 75 -7.70 15.44 -7.81
CA LYS A 75 -6.85 16.03 -6.74
C LYS A 75 -5.37 15.66 -6.87
N TYR A 76 -4.99 14.84 -7.84
CA TYR A 76 -3.60 14.48 -8.11
C TYR A 76 -3.23 14.89 -9.53
N SER A 77 -2.41 15.94 -9.65
CA SER A 77 -1.75 16.28 -10.91
C SER A 77 -0.31 15.77 -10.83
N PRO A 78 0.09 14.80 -11.68
CA PRO A 78 1.49 14.41 -11.76
C PRO A 78 2.35 15.62 -12.13
N LYS A 79 3.44 15.86 -11.40
CA LYS A 79 4.44 16.85 -11.82
C LYS A 79 5.26 16.23 -12.95
N ALA A 80 5.31 16.90 -14.10
CA ALA A 80 6.26 16.54 -15.14
C ALA A 80 7.67 16.86 -14.63
N HIS A 81 8.55 15.87 -14.66
CA HIS A 81 9.98 16.02 -14.39
C HIS A 81 10.74 16.18 -15.70
#